data_AF-A0A960JJK4-F1
#
_entry.id   AF-A0A960JJK4-F1
#
_cell.length_a   1.000
_cell.length_b   1.000
_cell.length_c   1.000
_cell.angle_alpha   90.00
_cell.angle_beta   90.00
_cell.angle_gamma   90.00
#
_symmetry.space_group_name_H-M   'P 1'
#
loop_
_entity.id
_entity.type
_entity.pdbx_description
1 polymer ?
#
loop_
_entity_poly.entity_id
_entity_poly.type
_entity_poly.pdbx_seq_one_letter_code
_entity_poly.pdbx_strand_id
1 'polypeptide(L)'
;MALSRKGKIIVSISVLALVAIIVVASIFATRSDAPEVTVVEVKQQPELRSTVTAPGQIRPIQFMNLTSEVQGRIEEIYVKEGDAVEAGQQLVRLDPNQLQSSTDAQVAAYEAARDDVQASNSQVTAAQNQLSQAQQGLNASQAAVNTAEQQVASARQQVVSAQTDVDRAQVDLNVAKRELKRNEELLESGVISRLEYDQKNDTVLTAEVALRNAQARFKTQQLNVKEAEARVKESRARARQQEVAVKDASRAVNTARYGSNASAERANQQAAVLRGSRNQRDKTLQVAPIAGVIAEIPSKVGTFATANLSSTPLLTIADMSTINVEVKVDETEIDKVSVGQPATIKVDALGDKEIVGEVTQKTPLAVGKSQTSGGLSTNINVQEAKEFRVVIQLKDMPDEIKGGLRPGMSATAVITTDVKKDVLAVPIQAVIEKKPEAKPDETPNGDVPKPDPKKKDETVKGVFILDGNKVKFLEVTTGITGESDIQITSGIEAKQQVITGPSRILNTLKEGDVVKKKAPDKPGEKPS
;
A
#
# COMPACT_ATOMS: atom_id res chain seq x y z
N MET A 1 -90.84 -70.77 -1.43
CA MET A 1 -90.69 -72.12 -0.85
C MET A 1 -90.35 -72.01 0.62
N ALA A 2 -91.30 -72.34 1.49
CA ALA A 2 -91.06 -72.44 2.94
C ALA A 2 -90.29 -73.73 3.23
N LEU A 3 -89.01 -73.62 3.58
CA LEU A 3 -88.18 -74.78 3.95
C LEU A 3 -88.51 -75.29 5.38
N SER A 4 -88.68 -76.60 5.48
CA SER A 4 -89.04 -77.39 6.67
C SER A 4 -88.07 -77.20 7.85
N ARG A 5 -88.61 -77.26 9.07
CA ARG A 5 -87.93 -77.01 10.37
C ARG A 5 -86.62 -77.79 10.59
N LYS A 6 -86.40 -78.92 9.90
CA LYS A 6 -85.15 -79.71 9.99
C LYS A 6 -83.97 -79.11 9.21
N GLY A 7 -84.21 -78.31 8.17
CA GLY A 7 -83.14 -77.66 7.38
C GLY A 7 -82.50 -76.46 8.07
N LYS A 8 -83.24 -75.76 8.95
CA LYS A 8 -82.73 -74.57 9.66
C LYS A 8 -81.69 -74.92 10.75
N ILE A 9 -81.81 -76.10 11.36
CA ILE A 9 -80.89 -76.55 12.41
C ILE A 9 -79.53 -76.96 11.81
N ILE A 10 -79.54 -77.66 10.66
CA ILE A 10 -78.31 -78.08 9.97
C ILE A 10 -77.54 -76.86 9.44
N VAL A 11 -78.23 -75.84 8.92
CA VAL A 11 -77.60 -74.58 8.49
C VAL A 11 -77.06 -73.78 9.68
N SER A 12 -77.72 -73.81 10.84
CA SER A 12 -77.19 -73.11 12.03
C SER A 12 -75.93 -73.77 12.61
N ILE A 13 -75.84 -75.10 12.59
CA ILE A 13 -74.68 -75.84 13.09
C ILE A 13 -73.49 -75.73 12.13
N SER A 14 -73.72 -75.74 10.81
CA SER A 14 -72.66 -75.56 9.83
C SER A 14 -72.07 -74.14 9.87
N VAL A 15 -72.89 -73.11 10.08
CA VAL A 15 -72.41 -71.72 10.24
C VAL A 15 -71.60 -71.57 11.53
N LEU A 16 -72.02 -72.18 12.64
CA LEU A 16 -71.29 -72.10 13.91
C LEU A 16 -69.94 -72.84 13.86
N ALA A 17 -69.89 -74.00 13.20
CA ALA A 17 -68.64 -74.73 12.97
C ALA A 17 -67.69 -73.96 12.04
N LEU A 18 -68.22 -73.31 11.00
CA LEU A 18 -67.42 -72.49 10.09
C LEU A 18 -66.83 -71.27 10.81
N VAL A 19 -67.61 -70.60 11.67
CA VAL A 19 -67.14 -69.47 12.49
C VAL A 19 -66.09 -69.94 13.51
N ALA A 20 -66.26 -71.10 14.15
CA ALA A 20 -65.26 -71.63 15.06
C ALA A 20 -63.94 -71.99 14.34
N ILE A 21 -64.01 -72.56 13.13
CA ILE A 21 -62.82 -72.84 12.30
C ILE A 21 -62.14 -71.54 11.86
N ILE A 22 -62.90 -70.50 11.50
CA ILE A 22 -62.36 -69.19 11.13
C ILE A 22 -61.68 -68.52 12.34
N VAL A 23 -62.25 -68.63 13.54
CA VAL A 23 -61.66 -68.06 14.77
C VAL A 23 -60.40 -68.83 15.17
N VAL A 24 -60.39 -70.16 15.09
CA VAL A 24 -59.19 -70.97 15.38
C VAL A 24 -58.10 -70.75 14.32
N ALA A 25 -58.46 -70.64 13.04
CA ALA A 25 -57.52 -70.31 11.96
C ALA A 25 -56.97 -68.88 12.12
N SER A 26 -57.80 -67.92 12.59
CA SER A 26 -57.37 -66.54 12.83
C SER A 26 -56.41 -66.43 14.03
N ILE A 27 -56.61 -67.24 15.07
CA ILE A 27 -55.71 -67.31 16.24
C ILE A 27 -54.40 -68.04 15.91
N PHE A 28 -54.41 -69.02 15.00
CA PHE A 28 -53.18 -69.72 14.57
C PHE A 28 -52.38 -68.95 13.50
N ALA A 29 -53.04 -68.17 12.64
CA ALA A 29 -52.40 -67.38 11.59
C ALA A 29 -51.68 -66.11 12.12
N THR A 30 -51.83 -65.77 13.41
CA THR A 30 -51.15 -64.62 14.03
C THR A 30 -49.79 -64.95 14.67
N ARG A 31 -49.26 -66.16 14.49
CA ARG A 31 -47.85 -66.46 14.84
C ARG A 31 -46.96 -66.47 13.59
N SER A 32 -46.04 -65.50 13.59
CA SER A 32 -44.69 -65.51 13.00
C SER A 32 -44.48 -65.27 11.50
N ASP A 33 -44.64 -64.01 11.07
CA ASP A 33 -43.68 -63.39 10.15
C ASP A 33 -42.67 -62.60 10.99
N ALA A 34 -41.61 -63.29 11.44
CA ALA A 34 -40.48 -62.65 12.11
C ALA A 34 -39.70 -61.83 11.07
N PRO A 35 -39.47 -60.52 11.29
CA PRO A 35 -38.74 -59.69 10.34
C PRO A 35 -37.31 -60.21 10.15
N GLU A 36 -36.85 -60.26 8.90
CA GLU A 36 -35.47 -60.58 8.56
C GLU A 36 -34.58 -59.37 8.81
N VAL A 37 -33.51 -59.58 9.58
CA VAL A 37 -32.56 -58.53 9.92
C VAL A 37 -31.13 -59.00 9.67
N THR A 38 -30.27 -58.06 9.28
CA THR A 38 -28.84 -58.30 9.15
C THR A 38 -28.18 -58.11 10.51
N VAL A 39 -27.16 -58.91 10.82
CA VAL A 39 -26.44 -58.80 12.08
C VAL A 39 -24.98 -58.54 11.79
N VAL A 40 -24.44 -57.48 12.39
CA VAL A 40 -23.04 -57.07 12.26
C VAL A 40 -22.38 -57.14 13.64
N GLU A 41 -21.20 -57.74 13.70
CA GLU A 41 -20.41 -57.78 14.93
C GLU A 41 -19.76 -56.43 15.19
N VAL A 42 -19.86 -55.91 16.42
CA VAL A 42 -19.18 -54.67 16.81
C VAL A 42 -17.68 -54.90 16.81
N LYS A 43 -16.99 -54.22 15.90
CA LYS A 43 -15.54 -54.27 15.78
C LYS A 43 -14.93 -53.00 16.36
N GLN A 44 -13.78 -53.16 16.99
CA GLN A 44 -12.92 -52.04 17.31
C GLN A 44 -12.22 -51.59 16.03
N GLN A 45 -12.45 -50.34 15.64
CA GLN A 45 -11.76 -49.74 14.52
C GLN A 45 -10.53 -48.98 15.05
N PRO A 46 -9.36 -49.11 14.39
CA PRO A 46 -8.13 -48.44 14.83
C PRO A 46 -8.27 -46.91 14.75
N GLU A 47 -9.07 -46.40 13.81
CA GLU A 47 -9.32 -44.99 13.65
C GLU A 47 -10.69 -44.77 12.99
N LEU A 48 -11.46 -43.83 13.52
CA LEU A 48 -12.68 -43.30 12.91
C LEU A 48 -12.50 -41.80 12.71
N ARG A 49 -12.77 -41.34 11.49
CA ARG A 49 -12.64 -39.94 11.07
C ARG A 49 -14.01 -39.39 10.74
N SER A 50 -14.34 -38.24 11.30
CA SER A 50 -15.50 -37.46 10.86
C SER A 50 -15.03 -36.51 9.78
N THR A 51 -15.69 -36.53 8.62
CA THR A 51 -15.32 -35.71 7.47
C THR A 51 -16.50 -34.88 6.99
N VAL A 52 -16.19 -33.69 6.48
CA VAL A 52 -17.14 -32.81 5.81
C VAL A 52 -16.65 -32.63 4.39
N THR A 53 -17.43 -33.12 3.43
CA THR A 53 -17.16 -32.97 2.01
C THR A 53 -17.91 -31.77 1.48
N ALA A 54 -17.20 -30.86 0.83
CA ALA A 54 -17.80 -29.67 0.26
C ALA A 54 -17.14 -29.27 -1.07
N PRO A 55 -17.95 -28.80 -2.04
CA PRO A 55 -17.43 -28.28 -3.29
C PRO A 55 -16.77 -26.91 -3.08
N GLY A 56 -15.74 -26.64 -3.85
CA GLY A 56 -14.99 -25.40 -3.82
C GLY A 56 -14.31 -25.09 -5.14
N GLN A 57 -13.56 -24.00 -5.14
CA GLN A 57 -12.80 -23.54 -6.30
C GLN A 57 -11.42 -23.04 -5.88
N ILE A 58 -10.46 -23.23 -6.77
CA ILE A 58 -9.10 -22.75 -6.58
C ILE A 58 -9.07 -21.22 -6.70
N ARG A 59 -8.54 -20.56 -5.69
CA ARG A 59 -8.42 -19.10 -5.64
C ARG A 59 -6.98 -18.70 -5.29
N PRO A 60 -6.36 -17.77 -6.05
CA PRO A 60 -5.09 -17.18 -5.68
C PRO A 60 -5.25 -16.38 -4.37
N ILE A 61 -4.13 -16.01 -3.74
CA ILE A 61 -4.17 -15.11 -2.57
C ILE A 61 -4.84 -13.80 -2.94
N GLN A 62 -4.50 -13.26 -4.11
CA GLN A 62 -4.97 -11.97 -4.58
C GLN A 62 -5.11 -11.95 -6.10
N PHE A 63 -6.11 -11.22 -6.56
CA PHE A 63 -6.24 -10.78 -7.95
C PHE A 63 -5.91 -9.30 -8.00
N MET A 64 -5.11 -8.91 -8.97
CA MET A 64 -4.82 -7.50 -9.24
C MET A 64 -5.25 -7.16 -10.66
N ASN A 65 -6.18 -6.21 -10.74
CA ASN A 65 -6.64 -5.67 -12.00
C ASN A 65 -5.69 -4.55 -12.42
N LEU A 66 -4.94 -4.77 -13.50
CA LEU A 66 -4.07 -3.76 -14.06
C LEU A 66 -4.89 -2.80 -14.92
N THR A 67 -5.13 -1.60 -14.43
CA THR A 67 -5.82 -0.53 -15.18
C THR A 67 -4.80 0.42 -15.81
N SER A 68 -5.15 1.02 -16.93
CA SER A 68 -4.28 2.02 -17.54
C SER A 68 -4.25 3.30 -16.72
N GLU A 69 -3.05 3.81 -16.42
CA GLU A 69 -2.87 5.13 -15.80
C GLU A 69 -2.90 6.27 -16.80
N VAL A 70 -2.71 5.96 -18.09
CA VAL A 70 -2.69 6.93 -19.19
C VAL A 70 -3.68 6.53 -20.27
N GLN A 71 -4.27 7.51 -20.92
CA GLN A 71 -5.17 7.25 -22.05
C GLN A 71 -4.36 7.00 -23.32
N GLY A 72 -4.77 6.04 -24.12
CA GLY A 72 -4.07 5.71 -25.36
C GLY A 72 -4.63 4.48 -26.05
N ARG A 73 -4.30 4.31 -27.33
CA ARG A 73 -4.64 3.09 -28.07
C ARG A 73 -3.68 1.98 -27.66
N ILE A 74 -4.20 0.78 -27.41
CA ILE A 74 -3.38 -0.40 -27.19
C ILE A 74 -2.72 -0.78 -28.51
N GLU A 75 -1.40 -0.71 -28.56
CA GLU A 75 -0.60 -1.02 -29.74
C GLU A 75 -0.19 -2.49 -29.75
N GLU A 76 0.30 -2.98 -28.62
CA GLU A 76 0.80 -4.36 -28.47
C GLU A 76 0.46 -4.92 -27.09
N ILE A 77 0.16 -6.22 -27.04
CA ILE A 77 0.04 -7.01 -25.82
C ILE A 77 1.08 -8.12 -25.91
N TYR A 78 2.03 -8.16 -24.97
CA TYR A 78 3.20 -9.06 -24.99
C TYR A 78 2.94 -10.44 -24.39
N VAL A 79 1.82 -10.60 -23.68
CA VAL A 79 1.50 -11.80 -22.90
C VAL A 79 0.18 -12.40 -23.34
N LYS A 80 0.00 -13.69 -23.05
CA LYS A 80 -1.25 -14.42 -23.27
C LYS A 80 -1.86 -14.85 -21.94
N GLU A 81 -3.14 -15.16 -21.97
CA GLU A 81 -3.83 -15.76 -20.83
C GLU A 81 -3.16 -17.09 -20.45
N GLY A 82 -2.89 -17.27 -19.16
CA GLY A 82 -2.18 -18.43 -18.62
C GLY A 82 -0.65 -18.31 -18.60
N ASP A 83 -0.05 -17.27 -19.18
CA ASP A 83 1.39 -17.04 -19.09
C ASP A 83 1.80 -16.64 -17.67
N ALA A 84 2.93 -17.17 -17.19
CA ALA A 84 3.57 -16.74 -15.96
C ALA A 84 4.39 -15.47 -16.24
N VAL A 85 4.26 -14.48 -15.35
CA VAL A 85 4.94 -13.20 -15.45
C VAL A 85 5.70 -12.88 -14.18
N GLU A 86 6.85 -12.22 -14.34
CA GLU A 86 7.66 -11.70 -13.23
C GLU A 86 7.32 -10.23 -12.96
N ALA A 87 7.59 -9.76 -11.74
CA ALA A 87 7.43 -8.35 -11.42
C ALA A 87 8.38 -7.49 -12.28
N GLY A 88 7.84 -6.44 -12.91
CA GLY A 88 8.54 -5.55 -13.83
C GLY A 88 8.53 -5.99 -15.30
N GLN A 89 8.01 -7.18 -15.62
CA GLN A 89 7.90 -7.64 -17.00
C GLN A 89 6.92 -6.77 -17.80
N GLN A 90 7.27 -6.47 -19.05
CA GLN A 90 6.42 -5.70 -19.97
C GLN A 90 5.19 -6.51 -20.38
N LEU A 91 4.00 -5.92 -20.25
CA LEU A 91 2.73 -6.60 -20.53
C LEU A 91 1.99 -5.98 -21.70
N VAL A 92 1.82 -4.65 -21.69
CA VAL A 92 1.05 -3.92 -22.69
C VAL A 92 1.76 -2.64 -23.07
N ARG A 93 1.82 -2.32 -24.36
CA ARG A 93 2.28 -1.03 -24.88
C ARG A 93 1.10 -0.24 -25.42
N LEU A 94 0.93 0.98 -24.91
CA LEU A 94 0.02 1.98 -25.45
C LEU A 94 0.79 2.89 -26.42
N ASP A 95 0.08 3.42 -27.42
CA ASP A 95 0.61 4.37 -28.40
C ASP A 95 1.24 5.60 -27.69
N PRO A 96 2.58 5.77 -27.77
CA PRO A 96 3.26 6.84 -27.08
C PRO A 96 3.27 8.14 -27.88
N ASN A 97 2.85 8.18 -29.15
CA ASN A 97 3.14 9.27 -30.08
C ASN A 97 2.71 10.65 -29.55
N GLN A 98 1.52 10.75 -28.96
CA GLN A 98 1.02 12.01 -28.42
C GLN A 98 1.82 12.46 -27.19
N LEU A 99 2.15 11.53 -26.30
CA LEU A 99 2.92 11.81 -25.09
C LEU A 99 4.40 12.05 -25.37
N GLN A 100 4.95 11.38 -26.38
CA GLN A 100 6.29 11.61 -26.92
C GLN A 100 6.39 13.01 -27.51
N SER A 101 5.45 13.39 -28.40
CA SER A 101 5.41 14.75 -28.97
C SER A 101 5.28 15.82 -27.89
N SER A 102 4.47 15.57 -26.87
CA SER A 102 4.37 16.46 -25.71
C SER A 102 5.68 16.53 -24.92
N THR A 103 6.35 15.40 -24.70
CA THR A 103 7.63 15.33 -24.01
C THR A 103 8.72 16.07 -24.78
N ASP A 104 8.80 15.90 -26.10
CA ASP A 104 9.77 16.57 -26.97
C ASP A 104 9.57 18.09 -26.93
N ALA A 105 8.33 18.57 -26.93
CA ALA A 105 8.03 19.99 -26.72
C ALA A 105 8.50 20.50 -25.35
N GLN A 106 8.34 19.71 -24.29
CA GLN A 106 8.86 20.07 -22.95
C GLN A 106 10.39 20.01 -22.86
N VAL A 107 11.04 19.11 -23.61
CA VAL A 107 12.51 19.08 -23.71
C VAL A 107 13.00 20.37 -24.35
N ALA A 108 12.43 20.77 -25.49
CA ALA A 108 12.79 22.01 -26.16
C ALA A 108 12.54 23.25 -25.27
N ALA A 109 11.44 23.27 -24.51
CA ALA A 109 11.15 24.35 -23.56
C ALA A 109 12.17 24.40 -22.40
N TYR A 110 12.59 23.25 -21.88
CA TYR A 110 13.64 23.17 -20.85
C TYR A 110 15.01 23.60 -21.38
N GLU A 111 15.37 23.20 -22.59
CA GLU A 111 16.61 23.62 -23.25
C GLU A 111 16.64 25.14 -23.45
N ALA A 112 15.57 25.74 -23.96
CA ALA A 112 15.45 27.19 -24.08
C ALA A 112 15.60 27.90 -22.72
N ALA A 113 14.99 27.35 -21.66
CA ALA A 113 15.14 27.90 -20.31
C ALA A 113 16.58 27.75 -19.76
N ARG A 114 17.30 26.69 -20.12
CA ARG A 114 18.71 26.50 -19.76
C ARG A 114 19.60 27.50 -20.50
N ASP A 115 19.33 27.75 -21.77
CA ASP A 115 20.06 28.74 -22.56
C ASP A 115 19.85 30.16 -22.01
N ASP A 116 18.64 30.47 -21.54
CA ASP A 116 18.32 31.72 -20.82
C ASP A 116 19.21 31.89 -19.56
N VAL A 117 19.46 30.82 -18.81
CA VAL A 117 20.37 30.83 -17.64
C VAL A 117 21.80 31.12 -18.08
N GLN A 118 22.26 30.49 -19.15
CA GLN A 118 23.60 30.72 -19.69
C GLN A 118 23.78 32.16 -20.18
N ALA A 119 22.79 32.71 -20.88
CA ALA A 119 22.77 34.10 -21.30
C ALA A 119 22.79 35.04 -20.09
N SER A 120 21.99 34.76 -19.06
CA SER A 120 21.96 35.55 -17.82
C SER A 120 23.28 35.49 -17.05
N ASN A 121 23.94 34.33 -17.00
CA ASN A 121 25.27 34.19 -16.40
C ASN A 121 26.34 34.98 -17.16
N SER A 122 26.25 35.01 -18.49
CA SER A 122 27.14 35.84 -19.32
C SER A 122 26.96 37.34 -19.02
N GLN A 123 25.73 37.78 -18.73
CA GLN A 123 25.47 39.15 -18.28
C GLN A 123 26.06 39.45 -16.90
N VAL A 124 26.03 38.48 -15.97
CA VAL A 124 26.70 38.63 -14.66
C VAL A 124 28.20 38.82 -14.85
N THR A 125 28.84 38.01 -15.70
CA THR A 125 30.27 38.13 -16.01
C THR A 125 30.59 39.49 -16.63
N ALA A 126 29.76 39.97 -17.58
CA ALA A 126 29.93 41.30 -18.17
C ALA A 126 29.83 42.42 -17.11
N ALA A 127 28.84 42.35 -16.21
CA ALA A 127 28.69 43.31 -15.11
C ALA A 127 29.87 43.25 -14.12
N GLN A 128 30.42 42.06 -13.84
CA GLN A 128 31.61 41.89 -13.00
C GLN A 128 32.84 42.53 -13.63
N ASN A 129 33.00 42.38 -14.95
CA ASN A 129 34.09 43.03 -15.68
C ASN A 129 33.97 44.56 -15.62
N GLN A 130 32.76 45.11 -15.74
CA GLN A 130 32.50 46.54 -15.57
C GLN A 130 32.83 47.03 -14.15
N LEU A 131 32.47 46.26 -13.12
CA LEU A 131 32.83 46.57 -11.73
C LEU A 131 34.36 46.57 -11.54
N SER A 132 35.06 45.59 -12.10
CA SER A 132 36.52 45.54 -12.05
C SER A 132 37.16 46.77 -12.71
N GLN A 133 36.67 47.19 -13.88
CA GLN A 133 37.12 48.40 -14.57
C GLN A 133 36.86 49.67 -13.74
N ALA A 134 35.68 49.80 -13.14
CA ALA A 134 35.35 50.93 -12.26
C ALA A 134 36.26 50.96 -11.03
N GLN A 135 36.57 49.80 -10.43
CA GLN A 135 37.49 49.68 -9.30
C GLN A 135 38.90 50.16 -9.67
N GLN A 136 39.39 49.79 -10.86
CA GLN A 136 40.68 50.25 -11.39
C GLN A 136 40.69 51.77 -11.59
N GLY A 137 39.61 52.35 -12.11
CA GLY A 137 39.45 53.80 -12.27
C GLY A 137 39.47 54.55 -10.93
N LEU A 138 38.83 54.01 -9.89
CA LEU A 138 38.89 54.55 -8.53
C LEU A 138 40.31 54.50 -7.97
N ASN A 139 41.00 53.37 -8.11
CA ASN A 139 42.38 53.21 -7.64
C ASN A 139 43.32 54.22 -8.32
N ALA A 140 43.20 54.41 -9.63
CA ALA A 140 43.97 55.40 -10.37
C ALA A 140 43.67 56.84 -9.91
N SER A 141 42.40 57.15 -9.65
CA SER A 141 42.00 58.48 -9.13
C SER A 141 42.51 58.72 -7.71
N GLN A 142 42.53 57.69 -6.86
CA GLN A 142 43.09 57.77 -5.52
C GLN A 142 44.61 58.00 -5.55
N ALA A 143 45.32 57.33 -6.46
CA ALA A 143 46.74 57.59 -6.69
C ALA A 143 46.99 59.04 -7.14
N ALA A 144 46.13 59.59 -8.00
CA ALA A 144 46.22 60.99 -8.43
C ALA A 144 45.96 61.99 -7.28
N VAL A 145 45.06 61.68 -6.34
CA VAL A 145 44.88 62.46 -5.11
C VAL A 145 46.17 62.46 -4.28
N ASN A 146 46.77 61.29 -4.06
CA ASN A 146 48.00 61.17 -3.28
C ASN A 146 49.15 61.98 -3.92
N THR A 147 49.30 61.93 -5.25
CA THR A 147 50.29 62.73 -5.98
C THR A 147 50.02 64.23 -5.85
N ALA A 148 48.76 64.67 -5.93
CA ALA A 148 48.40 66.08 -5.75
C ALA A 148 48.68 66.55 -4.30
N GLU A 149 48.44 65.70 -3.30
CA GLU A 149 48.75 66.00 -1.90
C GLU A 149 50.27 66.14 -1.67
N GLN A 150 51.08 65.31 -2.33
CA GLN A 150 52.55 65.46 -2.31
C GLN A 150 53.02 66.80 -2.91
N GLN A 151 52.36 67.29 -3.97
CA GLN A 151 52.65 68.60 -4.55
C GLN A 151 52.29 69.75 -3.60
N VAL A 152 51.19 69.63 -2.84
CA VAL A 152 50.85 70.62 -1.80
C VAL A 152 51.92 70.61 -0.71
N ALA A 153 52.38 69.44 -0.28
CA ALA A 153 53.43 69.34 0.74
C ALA A 153 54.75 70.01 0.28
N SER A 154 55.17 69.80 -0.97
CA SER A 154 56.37 70.44 -1.51
C SER A 154 56.20 71.95 -1.70
N ALA A 155 55.03 72.41 -2.16
CA ALA A 155 54.73 73.84 -2.28
C ALA A 155 54.71 74.54 -0.91
N ARG A 156 54.16 73.88 0.13
CA ARG A 156 54.19 74.40 1.51
C ARG A 156 55.62 74.52 2.03
N GLN A 157 56.49 73.57 1.71
CA GLN A 157 57.90 73.67 2.07
C GLN A 157 58.58 74.90 1.43
N GLN A 158 58.24 75.24 0.18
CA GLN A 158 58.76 76.43 -0.51
C GLN A 158 58.24 77.74 0.11
N VAL A 159 57.00 77.75 0.62
CA VAL A 159 56.47 78.90 1.37
C VAL A 159 57.26 79.10 2.66
N VAL A 160 57.57 78.02 3.40
CA VAL A 160 58.37 78.11 4.62
C VAL A 160 59.77 78.67 4.34
N SER A 161 60.43 78.23 3.26
CA SER A 161 61.73 78.81 2.87
C SER A 161 61.61 80.29 2.48
N ALA A 162 60.58 80.66 1.71
CA ALA A 162 60.38 82.05 1.30
C ALA A 162 60.01 82.97 2.48
N GLN A 163 59.28 82.46 3.47
CA GLN A 163 59.02 83.19 4.73
C GLN A 163 60.33 83.45 5.48
N THR A 164 61.20 82.43 5.56
CA THR A 164 62.52 82.57 6.20
C THR A 164 63.35 83.66 5.52
N ASP A 165 63.25 83.80 4.20
CA ASP A 165 63.96 84.86 3.46
C ASP A 165 63.37 86.25 3.71
N VAL A 166 62.04 86.37 3.85
CA VAL A 166 61.40 87.62 4.29
C VAL A 166 61.87 88.00 5.69
N ASP A 167 61.90 87.04 6.61
CA ASP A 167 62.34 87.27 7.99
C ASP A 167 63.80 87.75 8.04
N ARG A 168 64.70 87.14 7.24
CA ARG A 168 66.09 87.60 7.09
C ARG A 168 66.18 89.03 6.54
N ALA A 169 65.51 89.31 5.41
CA ALA A 169 65.54 90.64 4.80
C ALA A 169 64.95 91.72 5.73
N GLN A 170 63.96 91.36 6.55
CA GLN A 170 63.39 92.25 7.56
C GLN A 170 64.40 92.56 8.67
N VAL A 171 65.15 91.56 9.13
CA VAL A 171 66.24 91.76 10.10
C VAL A 171 67.31 92.68 9.53
N ASP A 172 67.73 92.46 8.29
CA ASP A 172 68.76 93.28 7.62
C ASP A 172 68.31 94.75 7.45
N LEU A 173 67.06 94.97 7.04
CA LEU A 173 66.47 96.31 6.96
C LEU A 173 66.45 96.99 8.34
N ASN A 174 66.10 96.26 9.39
CA ASN A 174 66.10 96.79 10.76
C ASN A 174 67.51 97.14 11.25
N VAL A 175 68.54 96.38 10.84
CA VAL A 175 69.95 96.73 11.11
C VAL A 175 70.34 97.99 10.35
N ALA A 176 70.07 98.06 9.04
CA ALA A 176 70.39 99.21 8.20
C ALA A 176 69.72 100.51 8.69
N LYS A 177 68.44 100.44 9.09
CA LYS A 177 67.71 101.60 9.66
C LYS A 177 68.31 102.09 10.98
N ARG A 178 68.75 101.16 11.85
CA ARG A 178 69.42 101.53 13.11
C ARG A 178 70.78 102.20 12.85
N GLU A 179 71.52 101.75 11.84
CA GLU A 179 72.76 102.41 11.43
C GLU A 179 72.54 103.79 10.82
N LEU A 180 71.56 103.93 9.92
CA LEU A 180 71.20 105.22 9.35
C LEU A 180 70.83 106.21 10.44
N LYS A 181 69.98 105.81 11.40
CA LYS A 181 69.58 106.66 12.53
C LYS A 181 70.77 107.11 13.37
N ARG A 182 71.70 106.18 13.70
CA ARG A 182 72.94 106.56 14.41
C ARG A 182 73.78 107.55 13.61
N ASN A 183 73.85 107.39 12.30
CA ASN A 183 74.61 108.30 11.44
C ASN A 183 73.91 109.66 11.23
N GLU A 184 72.58 109.70 11.26
CA GLU A 184 71.79 110.94 11.26
C GLU A 184 72.12 111.78 12.51
N GLU A 185 72.09 111.17 13.69
CA GLU A 185 72.49 111.79 14.96
C GLU A 185 73.95 112.31 14.90
N LEU A 186 74.86 111.55 14.28
CA LEU A 186 76.26 111.94 14.11
C LEU A 186 76.45 113.08 13.10
N LEU A 187 75.66 113.14 12.02
CA LEU A 187 75.69 114.21 11.03
C LEU A 187 75.21 115.53 11.64
N GLU A 188 74.14 115.50 12.44
CA GLU A 188 73.65 116.67 13.18
C GLU A 188 74.70 117.21 14.16
N SER A 189 75.48 116.31 14.77
CA SER A 189 76.62 116.69 15.62
C SER A 189 77.88 117.13 14.86
N GLY A 190 77.87 117.08 13.52
CA GLY A 190 78.98 117.53 12.65
C GLY A 190 80.17 116.57 12.53
N VAL A 191 80.01 115.31 12.98
CA VAL A 191 81.12 114.33 13.10
C VAL A 191 81.37 113.54 11.81
N ILE A 192 80.37 113.39 10.94
CA ILE A 192 80.47 112.64 9.68
C ILE A 192 80.17 113.52 8.46
N SER A 193 80.58 113.06 7.28
CA SER A 193 80.32 113.76 6.02
C SER A 193 78.91 113.46 5.46
N ARG A 194 78.36 114.39 4.67
CA ARG A 194 77.08 114.19 3.96
C ARG A 194 77.12 112.98 3.00
N LEU A 195 78.30 112.71 2.41
CA LEU A 195 78.53 111.55 1.56
C LEU A 195 78.32 110.22 2.32
N GLU A 196 78.82 110.12 3.55
CA GLU A 196 78.66 108.90 4.38
C GLU A 196 77.20 108.68 4.81
N TYR A 197 76.45 109.76 5.05
CA TYR A 197 75.02 109.68 5.28
C TYR A 197 74.28 109.16 4.03
N ASP A 198 74.54 109.73 2.86
CA ASP A 198 73.91 109.33 1.59
C ASP A 198 74.21 107.85 1.28
N GLN A 199 75.43 107.37 1.51
CA GLN A 199 75.81 105.95 1.37
C GLN A 199 75.00 105.02 2.29
N LYS A 200 74.74 105.43 3.54
CA LYS A 200 73.92 104.65 4.47
C LYS A 200 72.44 104.71 4.11
N ASN A 201 71.97 105.84 3.59
CA ASN A 201 70.62 105.97 3.07
C ASN A 201 70.40 105.02 1.87
N ASP A 202 71.35 104.95 0.94
CA ASP A 202 71.34 103.99 -0.17
C ASP A 202 71.37 102.53 0.32
N THR A 203 72.05 102.26 1.44
CA THR A 203 72.04 100.93 2.09
C THR A 203 70.65 100.59 2.63
N VAL A 204 69.90 101.56 3.19
CA VAL A 204 68.51 101.34 3.60
C VAL A 204 67.60 101.11 2.39
N LEU A 205 67.75 101.92 1.34
CA LEU A 205 66.95 101.78 0.11
C LEU A 205 67.16 100.41 -0.55
N THR A 206 68.41 99.93 -0.61
CA THR A 206 68.72 98.59 -1.15
C THR A 206 68.15 97.47 -0.27
N ALA A 207 68.22 97.60 1.06
CA ALA A 207 67.59 96.66 1.99
C ALA A 207 66.05 96.66 1.89
N GLU A 208 65.42 97.82 1.64
CA GLU A 208 63.98 97.92 1.44
C GLU A 208 63.53 97.24 0.15
N VAL A 209 64.28 97.43 -0.95
CA VAL A 209 64.06 96.71 -2.21
C VAL A 209 64.26 95.20 -2.02
N ALA A 210 65.26 94.78 -1.25
CA ALA A 210 65.48 93.37 -0.93
C ALA A 210 64.29 92.76 -0.17
N LEU A 211 63.77 93.45 0.86
CA LEU A 211 62.56 93.02 1.58
C LEU A 211 61.35 92.95 0.65
N ARG A 212 61.13 93.96 -0.18
CA ARG A 212 60.01 93.98 -1.15
C ARG A 212 60.10 92.79 -2.12
N ASN A 213 61.29 92.46 -2.58
CA ASN A 213 61.53 91.29 -3.43
C ASN A 213 61.28 89.97 -2.69
N ALA A 214 61.70 89.85 -1.43
CA ALA A 214 61.42 88.68 -0.60
C ALA A 214 59.91 88.51 -0.36
N GLN A 215 59.19 89.60 -0.06
CA GLN A 215 57.73 89.59 0.13
C GLN A 215 56.99 89.21 -1.16
N ALA A 216 57.43 89.72 -2.31
CA ALA A 216 56.87 89.33 -3.60
C ALA A 216 57.06 87.82 -3.85
N ARG A 217 58.26 87.27 -3.58
CA ARG A 217 58.53 85.83 -3.69
C ARG A 217 57.66 85.00 -2.75
N PHE A 218 57.51 85.41 -1.49
CA PHE A 218 56.63 84.75 -0.53
C PHE A 218 55.18 84.73 -1.02
N LYS A 219 54.66 85.86 -1.52
CA LYS A 219 53.31 85.93 -2.08
C LYS A 219 53.14 85.02 -3.30
N THR A 220 54.14 84.94 -4.19
CA THR A 220 54.12 83.99 -5.32
C THR A 220 54.06 82.55 -4.82
N GLN A 221 54.84 82.18 -3.81
CA GLN A 221 54.79 80.82 -3.26
C GLN A 221 53.46 80.51 -2.56
N GLN A 222 52.84 81.49 -1.89
CA GLN A 222 51.49 81.32 -1.35
C GLN A 222 50.44 81.06 -2.44
N LEU A 223 50.57 81.71 -3.61
CA LEU A 223 49.70 81.45 -4.75
C LEU A 223 49.92 80.04 -5.31
N ASN A 224 51.17 79.57 -5.37
CA ASN A 224 51.49 78.20 -5.79
C ASN A 224 50.85 77.15 -4.86
N VAL A 225 50.83 77.38 -3.54
CA VAL A 225 50.13 76.50 -2.60
C VAL A 225 48.63 76.48 -2.88
N LYS A 226 48.01 77.66 -3.10
CA LYS A 226 46.57 77.73 -3.44
C LYS A 226 46.25 76.99 -4.73
N GLU A 227 47.12 77.06 -5.75
CA GLU A 227 46.95 76.30 -6.99
C GLU A 227 47.05 74.79 -6.73
N ALA A 228 48.04 74.35 -5.95
CA ALA A 228 48.20 72.95 -5.59
C ALA A 228 47.00 72.41 -4.78
N GLU A 229 46.46 73.20 -3.85
CA GLU A 229 45.26 72.85 -3.08
C GLU A 229 44.01 72.76 -3.98
N ALA A 230 43.88 73.63 -4.98
CA ALA A 230 42.82 73.54 -5.97
C ALA A 230 42.92 72.24 -6.79
N ARG A 231 44.13 71.83 -7.18
CA ARG A 231 44.37 70.53 -7.85
C ARG A 231 43.98 69.34 -6.98
N VAL A 232 44.27 69.37 -5.67
CA VAL A 232 43.80 68.32 -4.75
C VAL A 232 42.27 68.26 -4.69
N LYS A 233 41.59 69.41 -4.62
CA LYS A 233 40.12 69.48 -4.61
C LYS A 233 39.54 68.87 -5.89
N GLU A 234 40.13 69.17 -7.05
CA GLU A 234 39.72 68.59 -8.32
C GLU A 234 39.95 67.07 -8.37
N SER A 235 41.14 66.59 -7.98
CA SER A 235 41.45 65.17 -7.91
C SER A 235 40.50 64.41 -6.96
N ARG A 236 40.16 64.99 -5.81
CA ARG A 236 39.19 64.41 -4.87
C ARG A 236 37.77 64.38 -5.44
N ALA A 237 37.37 65.39 -6.19
CA ALA A 237 36.08 65.40 -6.87
C ALA A 237 36.01 64.29 -7.94
N ARG A 238 37.08 64.10 -8.72
CA ARG A 238 37.20 62.99 -9.67
C ARG A 238 37.15 61.61 -8.98
N ALA A 239 37.85 61.44 -7.86
CA ALA A 239 37.80 60.19 -7.08
C ALA A 239 36.38 59.88 -6.56
N ARG A 240 35.65 60.87 -6.05
CA ARG A 240 34.25 60.70 -5.64
C ARG A 240 33.34 60.31 -6.80
N GLN A 241 33.55 60.85 -8.00
CA GLN A 241 32.81 60.42 -9.19
C GLN A 241 33.08 58.95 -9.54
N GLN A 242 34.33 58.49 -9.41
CA GLN A 242 34.66 57.07 -9.61
C GLN A 242 34.07 56.17 -8.52
N GLU A 243 33.97 56.63 -7.29
CA GLU A 243 33.33 55.88 -6.20
C GLU A 243 31.83 55.65 -6.49
N VAL A 244 31.14 56.66 -7.03
CA VAL A 244 29.75 56.52 -7.51
C VAL A 244 29.69 55.50 -8.66
N ALA A 245 30.62 55.56 -9.61
CA ALA A 245 30.68 54.61 -10.72
C ALA A 245 30.88 53.16 -10.23
N VAL A 246 31.73 52.92 -9.22
CA VAL A 246 31.90 51.60 -8.58
C VAL A 246 30.59 51.14 -7.93
N LYS A 247 29.91 52.02 -7.20
CA LYS A 247 28.64 51.70 -6.55
C LYS A 247 27.56 51.33 -7.58
N ASP A 248 27.48 52.05 -8.69
CA ASP A 248 26.52 51.75 -9.76
C ASP A 248 26.88 50.45 -10.49
N ALA A 249 28.16 50.19 -10.74
CA ALA A 249 28.60 48.90 -11.28
C ALA A 249 28.31 47.73 -10.32
N SER A 250 28.47 47.92 -9.00
CA SER A 250 28.12 46.88 -8.02
C SER A 250 26.61 46.59 -7.97
N ARG A 251 25.78 47.63 -8.18
CA ARG A 251 24.33 47.47 -8.31
C ARG A 251 23.99 46.69 -9.57
N ALA A 252 24.66 46.97 -10.68
CA ALA A 252 24.49 46.24 -11.93
C ALA A 252 24.84 44.74 -11.80
N VAL A 253 25.89 44.40 -11.03
CA VAL A 253 26.21 43.00 -10.71
C VAL A 253 25.08 42.34 -9.91
N ASN A 254 24.54 43.03 -8.91
CA ASN A 254 23.44 42.50 -8.10
C ASN A 254 22.17 42.28 -8.95
N THR A 255 21.79 43.25 -9.80
CA THR A 255 20.63 43.10 -10.68
C THR A 255 20.83 41.95 -11.69
N ALA A 256 22.02 41.80 -12.25
CA ALA A 256 22.34 40.68 -13.13
C ALA A 256 22.27 39.33 -12.39
N ARG A 257 22.73 39.25 -11.14
CA ARG A 257 22.62 38.04 -10.30
C ARG A 257 21.17 37.68 -10.01
N TYR A 258 20.32 38.66 -9.70
CA TYR A 258 18.89 38.41 -9.52
C TYR A 258 18.24 37.90 -10.81
N GLY A 259 18.62 38.47 -11.97
CA GLY A 259 18.19 37.97 -13.28
C GLY A 259 18.62 36.52 -13.54
N SER A 260 19.87 36.17 -13.25
CA SER A 260 20.37 34.79 -13.37
C SER A 260 19.62 33.82 -12.46
N ASN A 261 19.43 34.17 -11.18
CA ASN A 261 18.67 33.34 -10.25
C ASN A 261 17.22 33.16 -10.72
N ALA A 262 16.55 34.22 -11.19
CA ALA A 262 15.20 34.12 -11.72
C ALA A 262 15.12 33.22 -12.96
N SER A 263 16.11 33.29 -13.86
CA SER A 263 16.22 32.37 -15.00
C SER A 263 16.46 30.92 -14.54
N ALA A 264 17.27 30.70 -13.50
CA ALA A 264 17.53 29.36 -12.96
C ALA A 264 16.26 28.75 -12.36
N GLU A 265 15.46 29.54 -11.63
CA GLU A 265 14.17 29.07 -11.11
C GLU A 265 13.17 28.75 -12.24
N ARG A 266 13.13 29.54 -13.30
CA ARG A 266 12.34 29.21 -14.50
C ARG A 266 12.78 27.88 -15.12
N ALA A 267 14.09 27.63 -15.24
CA ALA A 267 14.61 26.36 -15.74
C ALA A 267 14.24 25.18 -14.83
N ASN A 268 14.30 25.36 -13.51
CA ASN A 268 13.87 24.34 -12.54
C ASN A 268 12.38 24.00 -12.66
N GLN A 269 11.52 25.01 -12.86
CA GLN A 269 10.09 24.79 -13.11
C GLN A 269 9.87 23.98 -14.39
N GLN A 270 10.57 24.30 -15.48
CA GLN A 270 10.48 23.53 -16.73
C GLN A 270 11.00 22.10 -16.55
N ALA A 271 12.06 21.89 -15.77
CA ALA A 271 12.56 20.56 -15.45
C ALA A 271 11.51 19.72 -14.68
N ALA A 272 10.73 20.34 -13.78
CA ALA A 272 9.66 19.67 -13.05
C ALA A 272 8.50 19.27 -13.98
N VAL A 273 8.10 20.15 -14.91
CA VAL A 273 7.08 19.86 -15.93
C VAL A 273 7.55 18.73 -16.84
N LEU A 274 8.79 18.79 -17.35
CA LEU A 274 9.40 17.75 -18.17
C LEU A 274 9.43 16.40 -17.44
N ARG A 275 9.75 16.38 -16.15
CA ARG A 275 9.71 15.15 -15.33
C ARG A 275 8.30 14.56 -15.29
N GLY A 276 7.28 15.40 -15.12
CA GLY A 276 5.88 14.96 -15.18
C GLY A 276 5.50 14.36 -16.53
N SER A 277 5.85 15.03 -17.63
CA SER A 277 5.61 14.54 -18.99
C SER A 277 6.33 13.22 -19.28
N ARG A 278 7.59 13.08 -18.85
CA ARG A 278 8.35 11.83 -18.97
C ARG A 278 7.70 10.69 -18.20
N ASN A 279 7.29 10.93 -16.95
CA ASN A 279 6.59 9.92 -16.16
C ASN A 279 5.28 9.47 -16.84
N GLN A 280 4.52 10.39 -17.42
CA GLN A 280 3.31 10.04 -18.16
C GLN A 280 3.63 9.22 -19.42
N ARG A 281 4.70 9.56 -20.13
CA ARG A 281 5.18 8.81 -21.30
C ARG A 281 5.68 7.42 -20.91
N ASP A 282 6.38 7.26 -19.80
CA ASP A 282 6.87 5.95 -19.37
C ASP A 282 5.73 5.02 -18.92
N LYS A 283 4.64 5.60 -18.39
CA LYS A 283 3.39 4.86 -18.10
C LYS A 283 2.63 4.39 -19.35
N THR A 284 3.07 4.71 -20.57
CA THR A 284 2.49 4.05 -21.76
C THR A 284 2.92 2.59 -21.86
N LEU A 285 4.03 2.23 -21.22
CA LEU A 285 4.47 0.85 -21.09
C LEU A 285 4.01 0.30 -19.74
N GLN A 286 3.01 -0.57 -19.80
CA GLN A 286 2.42 -1.19 -18.62
C GLN A 286 3.22 -2.44 -18.26
N VAL A 287 3.75 -2.46 -17.05
CA VAL A 287 4.56 -3.55 -16.50
C VAL A 287 3.81 -4.28 -15.39
N ALA A 288 4.18 -5.53 -15.13
CA ALA A 288 3.62 -6.33 -14.05
C ALA A 288 4.03 -5.77 -12.67
N PRO A 289 3.09 -5.37 -11.79
CA PRO A 289 3.45 -4.90 -10.45
C PRO A 289 3.82 -6.03 -9.49
N ILE A 290 3.34 -7.25 -9.75
CA ILE A 290 3.63 -8.47 -8.98
C ILE A 290 3.97 -9.60 -9.95
N ALA A 291 4.69 -10.60 -9.45
CA ALA A 291 4.81 -11.88 -10.14
C ALA A 291 3.51 -12.69 -10.01
N GLY A 292 3.13 -13.41 -11.05
CA GLY A 292 1.89 -14.17 -11.05
C GLY A 292 1.58 -14.81 -12.40
N VAL A 293 0.33 -15.25 -12.57
CA VAL A 293 -0.18 -15.79 -13.83
C VAL A 293 -1.24 -14.85 -14.38
N ILE A 294 -1.24 -14.61 -15.69
CA ILE A 294 -2.28 -13.82 -16.35
C ILE A 294 -3.60 -14.60 -16.33
N ALA A 295 -4.59 -14.09 -15.59
CA ALA A 295 -5.89 -14.72 -15.42
C ALA A 295 -6.84 -14.44 -16.59
N GLU A 296 -6.91 -13.18 -17.02
CA GLU A 296 -7.79 -12.73 -18.10
C GLU A 296 -7.19 -11.49 -18.77
N ILE A 297 -7.36 -11.36 -20.08
CA ILE A 297 -7.03 -10.17 -20.87
C ILE A 297 -8.30 -9.69 -21.56
N PRO A 298 -9.13 -8.86 -20.90
CA PRO A 298 -10.37 -8.37 -21.50
C PRO A 298 -10.13 -7.29 -22.56
N SER A 299 -8.94 -6.68 -22.58
CA SER A 299 -8.57 -5.66 -23.57
C SER A 299 -8.05 -6.27 -24.87
N LYS A 300 -8.25 -5.56 -26.00
CA LYS A 300 -7.79 -6.02 -27.33
C LYS A 300 -6.86 -5.01 -27.96
N VAL A 301 -5.88 -5.50 -28.73
CA VAL A 301 -5.04 -4.65 -29.58
C VAL A 301 -5.93 -3.78 -30.48
N GLY A 302 -5.61 -2.49 -30.55
CA GLY A 302 -6.38 -1.48 -31.28
C GLY A 302 -7.51 -0.83 -30.49
N THR A 303 -7.92 -1.34 -29.33
CA THR A 303 -8.90 -0.68 -28.46
C THR A 303 -8.29 0.51 -27.73
N PHE A 304 -9.14 1.46 -27.30
CA PHE A 304 -8.69 2.67 -26.62
C PHE A 304 -8.84 2.52 -25.11
N ALA A 305 -7.72 2.55 -24.39
CA ALA A 305 -7.70 2.52 -22.94
C ALA A 305 -7.95 3.92 -22.38
N THR A 306 -8.79 4.01 -21.34
CA THR A 306 -9.09 5.25 -20.63
C THR A 306 -8.48 5.22 -19.24
N ALA A 307 -7.89 6.34 -18.84
CA ALA A 307 -7.25 6.50 -17.54
C ALA A 307 -8.30 6.82 -16.47
N ASN A 308 -8.88 5.80 -15.85
CA ASN A 308 -9.80 5.93 -14.70
C ASN A 308 -9.95 4.59 -13.95
N LEU A 309 -10.18 4.63 -12.63
CA LEU A 309 -10.36 3.42 -11.79
C LEU A 309 -11.61 2.59 -12.13
N SER A 310 -12.56 3.16 -12.88
CA SER A 310 -13.79 2.48 -13.32
C SER A 310 -13.73 2.01 -14.78
N SER A 311 -12.56 2.10 -15.43
CA SER A 311 -12.40 1.61 -16.80
C SER A 311 -12.21 0.09 -16.84
N THR A 312 -12.42 -0.50 -18.01
CA THR A 312 -12.13 -1.91 -18.25
C THR A 312 -10.65 -2.15 -17.96
N PRO A 313 -10.28 -3.11 -17.09
CA PRO A 313 -8.89 -3.44 -16.83
C PRO A 313 -8.20 -3.85 -18.13
N LEU A 314 -6.90 -3.59 -18.24
CA LEU A 314 -6.09 -4.05 -19.36
C LEU A 314 -5.91 -5.57 -19.29
N LEU A 315 -5.60 -6.06 -18.09
CA LEU A 315 -5.39 -7.47 -17.76
C LEU A 315 -5.55 -7.70 -16.25
N THR A 316 -5.73 -8.95 -15.86
CA THR A 316 -5.81 -9.37 -14.46
C THR A 316 -4.68 -10.34 -14.13
N ILE A 317 -3.90 -10.05 -13.10
CA ILE A 317 -2.80 -10.90 -12.61
C ILE A 317 -3.26 -11.62 -11.35
N ALA A 318 -3.06 -12.95 -11.32
CA ALA A 318 -3.32 -13.79 -10.16
C ALA A 318 -2.00 -14.17 -9.47
N ASP A 319 -1.89 -13.85 -8.18
CA ASP A 319 -0.75 -14.27 -7.35
C ASP A 319 -0.92 -15.74 -6.91
N MET A 320 -0.14 -16.62 -7.55
CA MET A 320 -0.16 -18.07 -7.30
C MET A 320 0.97 -18.53 -6.36
N SER A 321 1.62 -17.61 -5.64
CA SER A 321 2.68 -17.95 -4.67
C SER A 321 2.19 -18.93 -3.61
N THR A 322 0.96 -18.71 -3.13
CA THR A 322 0.19 -19.65 -2.31
C THR A 322 -1.17 -19.87 -2.94
N ILE A 323 -1.61 -21.12 -2.97
CA ILE A 323 -2.86 -21.50 -3.60
C ILE A 323 -3.85 -21.83 -2.49
N ASN A 324 -4.98 -21.14 -2.50
CA ASN A 324 -6.08 -21.39 -1.59
C ASN A 324 -7.21 -22.09 -2.35
N VAL A 325 -8.02 -22.85 -1.61
CA VAL A 325 -9.28 -23.41 -2.09
C VAL A 325 -10.38 -22.80 -1.28
N GLU A 326 -11.29 -22.12 -1.95
CA GLU A 326 -12.46 -21.54 -1.35
C GLU A 326 -13.61 -22.54 -1.47
N VAL A 327 -14.01 -23.09 -0.33
CA VAL A 327 -14.99 -24.17 -0.21
C VAL A 327 -16.28 -23.62 0.40
N LYS A 328 -17.42 -24.10 -0.08
CA LYS A 328 -18.75 -23.71 0.45
C LYS A 328 -19.32 -24.86 1.27
N VAL A 329 -19.31 -24.70 2.59
CA VAL A 329 -19.79 -25.71 3.56
C VAL A 329 -21.22 -25.39 3.98
N ASP A 330 -22.09 -26.40 4.07
CA ASP A 330 -23.49 -26.22 4.46
C ASP A 330 -23.64 -25.74 5.92
N GLU A 331 -24.70 -24.97 6.21
CA GLU A 331 -25.05 -24.48 7.55
C GLU A 331 -25.16 -25.59 8.60
N THR A 332 -25.53 -26.81 8.21
CA THR A 332 -25.63 -27.95 9.14
C THR A 332 -24.27 -28.53 9.56
N GLU A 333 -23.22 -28.30 8.77
CA GLU A 333 -21.90 -28.89 8.95
C GLU A 333 -20.83 -27.87 9.38
N ILE A 334 -21.09 -26.57 9.19
CA ILE A 334 -20.14 -25.51 9.48
C ILE A 334 -19.70 -25.47 10.95
N ASP A 335 -20.56 -25.86 11.89
CA ASP A 335 -20.24 -25.88 13.32
C ASP A 335 -19.14 -26.87 13.67
N LYS A 336 -18.99 -27.95 12.88
CA LYS A 336 -17.96 -28.98 13.07
C LYS A 336 -16.60 -28.55 12.50
N VAL A 337 -16.58 -27.55 11.61
CA VAL A 337 -15.37 -27.05 10.95
C VAL A 337 -14.68 -25.99 11.79
N SER A 338 -13.39 -26.20 12.06
CA SER A 338 -12.51 -25.30 12.82
C SER A 338 -11.21 -25.01 12.07
N VAL A 339 -10.63 -23.84 12.33
CA VAL A 339 -9.32 -23.44 11.78
C VAL A 339 -8.23 -24.38 12.30
N GLY A 340 -7.32 -24.81 11.42
CA GLY A 340 -6.23 -25.75 11.72
C GLY A 340 -6.54 -27.22 11.41
N GLN A 341 -7.77 -27.55 10.99
CA GLN A 341 -8.11 -28.92 10.60
C GLN A 341 -7.44 -29.32 9.28
N PRO A 342 -6.94 -30.57 9.15
CA PRO A 342 -6.39 -31.07 7.90
C PRO A 342 -7.52 -31.35 6.91
N ALA A 343 -7.27 -31.04 5.65
CA ALA A 343 -8.19 -31.28 4.55
C ALA A 343 -7.47 -31.95 3.38
N THR A 344 -8.18 -32.83 2.69
CA THR A 344 -7.73 -33.43 1.44
C THR A 344 -8.50 -32.79 0.29
N ILE A 345 -7.78 -32.26 -0.70
CA ILE A 345 -8.35 -31.57 -1.84
C ILE A 345 -8.14 -32.42 -3.08
N LYS A 346 -9.22 -32.69 -3.81
CA LYS A 346 -9.20 -33.30 -5.13
C LYS A 346 -9.63 -32.26 -6.15
N VAL A 347 -8.80 -32.02 -7.16
CA VAL A 347 -9.11 -31.09 -8.25
C VAL A 347 -9.57 -31.90 -9.46
N ASP A 348 -10.74 -31.58 -9.99
CA ASP A 348 -11.38 -32.38 -11.06
C ASP A 348 -10.47 -32.53 -12.29
N ALA A 349 -9.70 -31.49 -12.61
CA ALA A 349 -8.78 -31.46 -13.74
C ALA A 349 -7.51 -32.32 -13.56
N LEU A 350 -7.16 -32.72 -12.32
CA LEU A 350 -5.94 -33.46 -12.00
C LEU A 350 -6.17 -34.97 -11.79
N GLY A 351 -7.37 -35.47 -12.11
CA GLY A 351 -7.73 -36.88 -11.95
C GLY A 351 -7.77 -37.30 -10.48
N ASP A 352 -7.13 -38.41 -10.14
CA ASP A 352 -7.13 -39.00 -8.79
C ASP A 352 -6.00 -38.48 -7.88
N LYS A 353 -5.35 -37.37 -8.24
CA LYS A 353 -4.33 -36.75 -7.38
C LYS A 353 -4.97 -36.01 -6.22
N GLU A 354 -4.59 -36.40 -5.01
CA GLU A 354 -4.99 -35.75 -3.76
C GLU A 354 -3.92 -34.79 -3.29
N ILE A 355 -4.33 -33.60 -2.86
CA ILE A 355 -3.45 -32.54 -2.33
C ILE A 355 -3.81 -32.31 -0.87
N VAL A 356 -2.82 -32.27 0.00
CA VAL A 356 -3.04 -31.98 1.42
C VAL A 356 -3.15 -30.46 1.61
N GLY A 357 -4.10 -30.04 2.44
CA GLY A 357 -4.27 -28.65 2.83
C GLY A 357 -4.71 -28.52 4.28
N GLU A 358 -4.77 -27.27 4.73
CA GLU A 358 -5.20 -26.93 6.10
C GLU A 358 -6.21 -25.79 6.06
N VAL A 359 -7.24 -25.88 6.88
CA VAL A 359 -8.25 -24.83 7.02
C VAL A 359 -7.62 -23.61 7.67
N THR A 360 -7.48 -22.51 6.92
CA THR A 360 -6.87 -21.26 7.43
C THR A 360 -7.91 -20.24 7.87
N GLN A 361 -9.08 -20.21 7.22
CA GLN A 361 -10.11 -19.22 7.52
C GLN A 361 -11.51 -19.80 7.42
N LYS A 362 -12.35 -19.48 8.41
CA LYS A 362 -13.79 -19.71 8.41
C LYS A 362 -14.50 -18.37 8.37
N THR A 363 -15.24 -18.10 7.30
CA THR A 363 -15.94 -16.81 7.14
C THR A 363 -17.26 -16.85 7.92
N PRO A 364 -17.57 -15.85 8.75
CA PRO A 364 -18.82 -15.83 9.52
C PRO A 364 -20.04 -15.46 8.67
N LEU A 365 -19.84 -15.02 7.43
CA LEU A 365 -20.90 -14.60 6.52
C LEU A 365 -21.45 -15.80 5.74
N ALA A 366 -22.76 -16.01 5.87
CA ALA A 366 -23.50 -16.97 5.05
C ALA A 366 -23.72 -16.42 3.63
N VAL A 367 -23.46 -17.24 2.62
CA VAL A 367 -23.78 -16.97 1.22
C VAL A 367 -24.99 -17.82 0.80
N GLY A 368 -25.96 -17.22 0.11
CA GLY A 368 -27.08 -17.95 -0.49
C GLY A 368 -26.64 -18.71 -1.74
N LYS A 369 -27.30 -19.84 -2.05
CA LYS A 369 -26.99 -20.67 -3.23
C LYS A 369 -27.29 -19.98 -4.56
N SER A 370 -28.09 -18.90 -4.57
CA SER A 370 -28.48 -18.18 -5.79
C SER A 370 -28.08 -16.70 -5.76
N GLN A 371 -26.86 -16.40 -6.20
CA GLN A 371 -26.59 -15.11 -6.85
C GLN A 371 -26.45 -15.36 -8.35
N THR A 372 -27.57 -15.68 -9.00
CA THR A 372 -27.68 -15.56 -10.46
C THR A 372 -27.85 -14.08 -10.81
N SER A 373 -26.73 -13.40 -11.04
CA SER A 373 -26.71 -12.09 -11.68
C SER A 373 -27.08 -12.26 -13.17
N GLY A 374 -28.37 -12.29 -13.48
CA GLY A 374 -28.84 -12.36 -14.88
C GLY A 374 -30.37 -12.32 -15.00
N GLY A 375 -30.91 -11.14 -15.34
CA GLY A 375 -32.16 -10.95 -16.09
C GLY A 375 -33.47 -11.50 -15.52
N LEU A 376 -34.37 -10.58 -15.14
CA LEU A 376 -35.80 -10.77 -14.82
C LEU A 376 -36.10 -11.50 -13.50
N SER A 377 -36.21 -10.68 -12.45
CA SER A 377 -36.53 -11.03 -11.08
C SER A 377 -37.95 -11.56 -10.92
N THR A 378 -38.11 -12.88 -10.90
CA THR A 378 -39.19 -13.53 -10.14
C THR A 378 -38.59 -14.03 -8.84
N ASN A 379 -38.79 -13.27 -7.75
CA ASN A 379 -38.44 -13.70 -6.39
C ASN A 379 -39.32 -14.89 -6.00
N ILE A 380 -38.91 -16.10 -6.35
CA ILE A 380 -39.44 -17.30 -5.73
C ILE A 380 -38.80 -17.38 -4.35
N ASN A 381 -39.58 -17.15 -3.29
CA ASN A 381 -39.20 -17.41 -1.91
C ASN A 381 -39.03 -18.93 -1.71
N VAL A 382 -37.97 -19.50 -2.27
CA VAL A 382 -37.46 -20.77 -1.81
C VAL A 382 -36.57 -20.45 -0.62
N GLN A 383 -36.82 -21.11 0.50
CA GLN A 383 -35.99 -21.01 1.69
C GLN A 383 -34.59 -21.51 1.32
N GLU A 384 -33.70 -20.60 0.91
CA GLU A 384 -32.41 -20.95 0.35
C GLU A 384 -31.54 -21.57 1.43
N ALA A 385 -30.99 -22.76 1.16
CA ALA A 385 -29.96 -23.35 2.00
C ALA A 385 -28.74 -22.43 2.00
N LYS A 386 -28.28 -22.05 3.19
CA LYS A 386 -27.14 -21.16 3.39
C LYS A 386 -25.85 -21.97 3.41
N GLU A 387 -24.81 -21.41 2.81
CA GLU A 387 -23.47 -21.97 2.82
C GLU A 387 -22.50 -20.99 3.48
N PHE A 388 -21.45 -21.50 4.10
CA PHE A 388 -20.39 -20.71 4.71
C PHE A 388 -19.09 -20.93 3.96
N ARG A 389 -18.38 -19.84 3.71
CA ARG A 389 -17.11 -19.86 2.99
C ARG A 389 -15.97 -20.25 3.92
N VAL A 390 -15.31 -21.36 3.59
CA VAL A 390 -14.11 -21.84 4.27
C VAL A 390 -12.94 -21.78 3.29
N VAL A 391 -11.82 -21.20 3.73
CA VAL A 391 -10.59 -21.12 2.95
C VAL A 391 -9.61 -22.17 3.45
N ILE A 392 -9.12 -22.99 2.53
CA ILE A 392 -8.16 -24.05 2.79
C ILE A 392 -6.88 -23.71 2.04
N GLN A 393 -5.77 -23.60 2.74
CA GLN A 393 -4.46 -23.36 2.13
C GLN A 393 -3.84 -24.71 1.74
N LEU A 394 -3.47 -24.86 0.48
CA LEU A 394 -2.77 -26.06 0.00
C LEU A 394 -1.33 -26.05 0.50
N LYS A 395 -0.87 -27.18 1.03
CA LYS A 395 0.50 -27.38 1.55
C LYS A 395 1.15 -28.56 0.83
N ASP A 396 2.49 -28.55 0.79
CA ASP A 396 3.31 -29.67 0.28
C ASP A 396 2.90 -30.17 -1.12
N MET A 397 3.00 -29.27 -2.11
CA MET A 397 2.68 -29.58 -3.50
C MET A 397 3.94 -29.86 -4.33
N PRO A 398 4.00 -30.97 -5.07
CA PRO A 398 4.97 -31.17 -6.14
C PRO A 398 4.89 -30.07 -7.21
N ASP A 399 6.03 -29.62 -7.74
CA ASP A 399 6.11 -28.53 -8.73
C ASP A 399 5.30 -28.82 -10.01
N GLU A 400 5.17 -30.09 -10.39
CA GLU A 400 4.34 -30.53 -11.54
C GLU A 400 2.85 -30.21 -11.33
N ILE A 401 2.36 -30.34 -10.10
CA ILE A 401 0.96 -30.02 -9.75
C ILE A 401 0.80 -28.51 -9.69
N LYS A 402 1.76 -27.80 -9.09
CA LYS A 402 1.75 -26.35 -8.96
C LYS A 402 1.65 -25.64 -10.33
N GLY A 403 2.38 -26.12 -11.34
CA GLY A 403 2.33 -25.57 -12.70
C GLY A 403 1.05 -25.90 -13.47
N GLY A 404 0.30 -26.94 -13.07
CA GLY A 404 -0.98 -27.32 -13.68
C GLY A 404 -2.19 -26.61 -13.06
N LEU A 405 -2.03 -25.99 -11.88
CA LEU A 405 -3.11 -25.26 -11.22
C LEU A 405 -3.40 -23.92 -11.91
N ARG A 406 -4.68 -23.64 -12.15
CA ARG A 406 -5.20 -22.39 -12.70
C ARG A 406 -6.27 -21.82 -11.78
N PRO A 407 -6.38 -20.49 -11.67
CA PRO A 407 -7.45 -19.86 -10.89
C PRO A 407 -8.81 -20.27 -11.43
N GLY A 408 -9.78 -20.51 -10.54
CA GLY A 408 -11.17 -20.83 -10.91
C GLY A 408 -11.45 -22.30 -11.22
N MET A 409 -10.48 -23.21 -11.09
CA MET A 409 -10.77 -24.65 -11.23
C MET A 409 -11.63 -25.18 -10.09
N SER A 410 -12.58 -26.05 -10.41
CA SER A 410 -13.40 -26.77 -9.43
C SER A 410 -12.55 -27.76 -8.63
N ALA A 411 -12.78 -27.79 -7.33
CA ALA A 411 -12.14 -28.71 -6.41
C ALA A 411 -13.15 -29.23 -5.39
N THR A 412 -13.02 -30.48 -4.99
CA THR A 412 -13.74 -31.07 -3.88
C THR A 412 -12.82 -31.16 -2.69
N ALA A 413 -13.23 -30.59 -1.56
CA ALA A 413 -12.46 -30.65 -0.32
C ALA A 413 -13.14 -31.58 0.68
N VAL A 414 -12.36 -32.47 1.27
CA VAL A 414 -12.77 -33.35 2.38
C VAL A 414 -12.03 -32.87 3.62
N ILE A 415 -12.74 -32.15 4.49
CA ILE A 415 -12.19 -31.61 5.73
C ILE A 415 -12.35 -32.66 6.83
N THR A 416 -11.27 -33.03 7.50
CA THR A 416 -11.35 -33.94 8.66
C THR A 416 -11.64 -33.14 9.92
N THR A 417 -12.84 -33.28 10.48
CA THR A 417 -13.31 -32.47 11.62
C THR A 417 -12.89 -33.02 12.97
N ASP A 418 -12.95 -34.35 13.15
CA ASP A 418 -12.48 -35.04 14.36
C ASP A 418 -11.90 -36.42 13.99
N VAL A 419 -10.93 -36.86 14.79
CA VAL A 419 -10.24 -38.15 14.64
C VAL A 419 -10.19 -38.82 16.00
N LYS A 420 -10.83 -39.99 16.11
CA LYS A 420 -10.76 -40.83 17.31
C LYS A 420 -10.10 -42.16 16.99
N LYS A 421 -9.15 -42.55 17.83
CA LYS A 421 -8.43 -43.83 17.72
C LYS A 421 -9.05 -44.87 18.64
N ASP A 422 -8.94 -46.13 18.24
CA ASP A 422 -9.34 -47.31 19.01
C ASP A 422 -10.81 -47.31 19.48
N VAL A 423 -11.74 -47.03 18.58
CA VAL A 423 -13.17 -46.84 18.90
C VAL A 423 -14.02 -48.07 18.59
N LEU A 424 -15.06 -48.29 19.39
CA LEU A 424 -16.15 -49.21 19.05
C LEU A 424 -17.07 -48.52 18.05
N ALA A 425 -17.08 -49.02 16.82
CA ALA A 425 -17.84 -48.46 15.73
C ALA A 425 -18.96 -49.42 15.34
N VAL A 426 -20.16 -48.88 15.15
CA VAL A 426 -21.28 -49.61 14.56
C VAL A 426 -21.75 -48.91 13.30
N PRO A 427 -22.29 -49.64 12.31
CA PRO A 427 -22.87 -49.00 11.14
C PRO A 427 -23.96 -48.01 11.54
N ILE A 428 -24.03 -46.86 10.87
CA ILE A 428 -25.05 -45.81 11.15
C ILE A 428 -26.47 -46.39 11.13
N GLN A 429 -26.69 -47.41 10.28
CA GLN A 429 -27.95 -48.13 10.15
C GLN A 429 -28.38 -48.89 11.40
N ALA A 430 -27.52 -49.08 12.41
CA ALA A 430 -27.83 -49.79 13.64
C ALA A 430 -28.45 -48.91 14.74
N VAL A 431 -28.25 -47.59 14.67
CA VAL A 431 -28.66 -46.67 15.73
C VAL A 431 -30.07 -46.16 15.46
N ILE A 432 -30.95 -46.29 16.46
CA ILE A 432 -32.31 -45.76 16.41
C ILE A 432 -32.55 -44.76 17.53
N GLU A 433 -33.44 -43.80 17.29
CA GLU A 433 -33.88 -42.82 18.27
C GLU A 433 -35.30 -43.20 18.73
N LYS A 434 -35.47 -43.52 20.02
CA LYS A 434 -36.79 -43.75 20.64
C LYS A 434 -37.13 -42.60 21.57
N LYS A 435 -38.40 -42.17 21.54
CA LYS A 435 -38.93 -41.27 22.57
C LYS A 435 -39.17 -42.07 23.85
N PRO A 436 -38.76 -41.59 25.03
CA PRO A 436 -39.05 -42.27 26.29
C PRO A 436 -40.57 -42.30 26.50
N GLU A 437 -41.12 -43.48 26.81
CA GLU A 437 -42.51 -43.58 27.28
C GLU A 437 -42.61 -42.90 28.65
N ALA A 438 -43.43 -41.86 28.75
CA ALA A 438 -43.70 -41.18 30.00
C ALA A 438 -44.31 -42.16 31.00
N LYS A 439 -43.59 -42.45 32.09
CA LYS A 439 -44.19 -43.11 33.26
C LYS A 439 -45.21 -42.13 33.87
N PRO A 440 -46.45 -42.54 34.18
CA PRO A 440 -47.41 -41.65 34.84
C PRO A 440 -46.94 -41.39 36.28
N ASP A 441 -46.69 -40.12 36.64
CA ASP A 441 -46.58 -39.71 38.04
C ASP A 441 -47.98 -39.76 38.67
N GLU A 442 -48.16 -40.59 39.71
CA GLU A 442 -49.32 -40.52 40.59
C GLU A 442 -49.14 -39.34 41.57
N THR A 443 -50.02 -38.35 41.50
CA THR A 443 -50.24 -37.41 42.62
C THR A 443 -51.74 -37.30 42.92
N PRO A 444 -52.18 -37.57 44.18
CA PRO A 444 -53.55 -37.35 44.60
C PRO A 444 -53.71 -35.94 45.18
N ASN A 445 -54.16 -35.00 44.36
CA ASN A 445 -55.15 -33.96 44.70
C ASN A 445 -55.21 -32.93 43.58
N GLY A 446 -56.45 -32.57 43.22
CA GLY A 446 -56.74 -31.62 42.17
C GLY A 446 -56.28 -30.21 42.51
N ASP A 447 -55.13 -29.84 41.94
CA ASP A 447 -54.82 -28.48 41.53
C ASP A 447 -54.17 -28.56 40.14
N VAL A 448 -54.62 -27.70 39.22
CA VAL A 448 -54.19 -27.71 37.82
C VAL A 448 -52.76 -27.16 37.73
N PRO A 449 -51.74 -27.92 37.26
CA PRO A 449 -50.43 -27.36 37.03
C PRO A 449 -50.43 -26.57 35.72
N LYS A 450 -49.95 -25.33 35.80
CA LYS A 450 -49.66 -24.45 34.66
C LYS A 450 -48.47 -25.05 33.87
N PRO A 451 -48.48 -25.10 32.53
CA PRO A 451 -47.40 -25.73 31.79
C PRO A 451 -46.14 -24.86 31.80
N ASP A 452 -45.07 -25.37 32.42
CA ASP A 452 -43.72 -24.84 32.25
C ASP A 452 -43.19 -25.17 30.85
N PRO A 453 -42.70 -24.20 30.05
CA PRO A 453 -42.30 -24.41 28.66
C PRO A 453 -40.87 -24.98 28.51
N LYS A 454 -40.35 -25.73 29.49
CA LYS A 454 -38.96 -26.25 29.47
C LYS A 454 -38.84 -27.70 29.95
N LYS A 455 -39.37 -28.64 29.16
CA LYS A 455 -38.82 -29.99 29.04
C LYS A 455 -38.90 -30.36 27.55
N LYS A 456 -37.75 -30.32 26.87
CA LYS A 456 -37.62 -31.00 25.58
C LYS A 456 -37.74 -32.49 25.89
N ASP A 457 -38.63 -33.20 25.21
CA ASP A 457 -38.64 -34.66 25.20
C ASP A 457 -37.26 -35.14 24.71
N GLU A 458 -36.37 -35.54 25.62
CA GLU A 458 -35.05 -36.07 25.24
C GLU A 458 -35.26 -37.44 24.62
N THR A 459 -35.07 -37.54 23.30
CA THR A 459 -35.01 -38.80 22.57
C THR A 459 -33.76 -39.58 23.02
N VAL A 460 -33.94 -40.85 23.37
CA VAL A 460 -32.83 -41.73 23.76
C VAL A 460 -32.36 -42.50 22.53
N LYS A 461 -31.06 -42.45 22.26
CA LYS A 461 -30.43 -43.24 21.21
C LYS A 461 -30.13 -44.63 21.74
N GLY A 462 -30.43 -45.65 20.95
CA GLY A 462 -30.16 -47.03 21.33
C GLY A 462 -29.89 -47.92 20.13
N VAL A 463 -29.33 -49.09 20.42
CA VAL A 463 -28.97 -50.11 19.45
C VAL A 463 -29.61 -51.43 19.89
N PHE A 464 -30.08 -52.19 18.92
CA PHE A 464 -30.58 -53.53 19.18
C PHE A 464 -29.46 -54.55 19.09
N ILE A 465 -29.24 -55.29 20.18
CA ILE A 465 -28.35 -56.44 20.18
C ILE A 465 -29.17 -57.72 20.09
N LEU A 466 -28.53 -58.77 19.57
CA LEU A 466 -29.07 -60.11 19.56
C LEU A 466 -28.54 -60.90 20.75
N ASP A 467 -29.42 -61.24 21.69
CA ASP A 467 -29.13 -62.13 22.82
C ASP A 467 -29.80 -63.50 22.55
N GLY A 468 -29.02 -64.42 21.98
CA GLY A 468 -29.51 -65.70 21.46
C GLY A 468 -30.36 -65.54 20.19
N ASN A 469 -31.69 -65.56 20.36
CA ASN A 469 -32.68 -65.41 19.27
C ASN A 469 -33.71 -64.31 19.56
N LYS A 470 -33.46 -63.49 20.59
CA LYS A 470 -34.34 -62.39 21.02
C LYS A 470 -33.62 -61.06 20.88
N VAL A 471 -34.39 -60.03 20.53
CA VAL A 471 -33.91 -58.65 20.39
C VAL A 471 -33.90 -57.95 21.74
N LYS A 472 -32.75 -57.38 22.12
CA LYS A 472 -32.63 -56.56 23.32
C LYS A 472 -32.24 -55.14 22.93
N PHE A 473 -32.95 -54.15 23.46
CA PHE A 473 -32.63 -52.75 23.25
C PHE A 473 -31.60 -52.31 24.30
N LEU A 474 -30.46 -51.79 23.86
CA LEU A 474 -29.50 -51.11 24.73
C LEU A 474 -29.47 -49.64 24.39
N GLU A 475 -29.62 -48.82 25.43
CA GLU A 475 -29.37 -47.40 25.34
C GLU A 475 -27.87 -47.19 25.16
N VAL A 476 -27.50 -46.43 24.13
CA VAL A 476 -26.09 -46.16 23.81
C VAL A 476 -25.85 -44.67 23.71
N THR A 477 -24.68 -44.26 24.16
CA THR A 477 -24.21 -42.89 23.94
C THR A 477 -23.34 -42.88 22.69
N THR A 478 -23.71 -42.05 21.72
CA THR A 478 -23.00 -41.93 20.44
C THR A 478 -21.95 -40.83 20.52
N GLY A 479 -20.77 -41.09 19.95
CA GLY A 479 -19.68 -40.13 19.77
C GLY A 479 -19.66 -39.56 18.36
N ILE A 480 -18.47 -39.50 17.75
CA ILE A 480 -18.30 -39.01 16.38
C ILE A 480 -18.97 -39.92 15.35
N THR A 481 -19.45 -39.33 14.26
CA THR A 481 -20.02 -40.05 13.11
C THR A 481 -19.02 -39.98 11.95
N GLY A 482 -18.61 -41.15 11.45
CA GLY A 482 -17.85 -41.28 10.20
C GLY A 482 -18.76 -41.46 8.99
N GLU A 483 -18.20 -41.91 7.86
CA GLU A 483 -18.93 -42.03 6.59
C GLU A 483 -19.99 -43.15 6.60
N SER A 484 -19.65 -44.32 7.14
CA SER A 484 -20.55 -45.49 7.25
C SER A 484 -20.87 -45.90 8.68
N ASP A 485 -20.01 -45.50 9.63
CA ASP A 485 -20.02 -45.98 11.01
C ASP A 485 -20.11 -44.82 12.01
N ILE A 486 -20.67 -45.10 13.19
CA ILE A 486 -20.78 -44.17 14.31
C ILE A 486 -20.10 -44.76 15.54
N GLN A 487 -19.37 -43.91 16.26
CA GLN A 487 -18.73 -44.29 17.51
C GLN A 487 -19.77 -44.50 18.60
N ILE A 488 -19.63 -45.58 19.37
CA ILE A 488 -20.35 -45.77 20.64
C ILE A 488 -19.36 -45.58 21.79
N THR A 489 -19.65 -44.64 22.69
CA THR A 489 -18.81 -44.36 23.86
C THR A 489 -19.20 -45.20 25.08
N SER A 490 -20.47 -45.55 25.20
CA SER A 490 -20.99 -46.41 26.29
C SER A 490 -22.26 -47.15 25.89
N GLY A 491 -22.48 -48.30 26.50
CA GLY A 491 -23.69 -49.12 26.32
C GLY A 491 -23.50 -50.37 25.45
N ILE A 492 -22.30 -50.62 24.91
CA ILE A 492 -22.01 -51.81 24.12
C ILE A 492 -20.59 -52.35 24.37
N GLU A 493 -20.42 -53.66 24.27
CA GLU A 493 -19.11 -54.31 24.38
C GLU A 493 -18.60 -54.79 23.02
N ALA A 494 -17.28 -54.93 22.89
CA ALA A 494 -16.65 -55.52 21.70
C ALA A 494 -17.19 -56.94 21.44
N LYS A 495 -17.37 -57.30 20.16
CA LYS A 495 -17.88 -58.62 19.70
C LYS A 495 -19.37 -58.90 19.94
N GLN A 496 -20.14 -57.93 20.44
CA GLN A 496 -21.59 -58.07 20.51
C GLN A 496 -22.21 -58.03 19.10
N GLN A 497 -23.29 -58.78 18.91
CA GLN A 497 -24.01 -58.87 17.63
C GLN A 497 -25.09 -57.79 17.58
N VAL A 498 -24.86 -56.77 16.75
CA VAL A 498 -25.76 -55.64 16.55
C VAL A 498 -26.63 -55.87 15.33
N ILE A 499 -27.91 -55.55 15.46
CA ILE A 499 -28.89 -55.68 14.39
C ILE A 499 -28.82 -54.42 13.50
N THR A 500 -28.64 -54.63 12.20
CA THR A 500 -28.64 -53.59 11.16
C THR A 500 -29.76 -53.83 10.16
N GLY A 501 -30.31 -52.74 9.62
CA GLY A 501 -31.35 -52.81 8.60
C GLY A 501 -32.02 -51.47 8.31
N PRO A 502 -33.00 -51.43 7.38
CA PRO A 502 -33.78 -50.23 7.12
C PRO A 502 -34.44 -49.71 8.39
N SER A 503 -34.38 -48.40 8.62
CA SER A 503 -34.94 -47.73 9.81
C SER A 503 -36.43 -48.04 10.05
N ARG A 504 -37.19 -48.33 8.98
CA ARG A 504 -38.59 -48.76 9.06
C ARG A 504 -38.80 -50.07 9.82
N ILE A 505 -37.87 -51.02 9.70
CA ILE A 505 -37.93 -52.32 10.37
C ILE A 505 -37.40 -52.20 11.80
N LEU A 506 -36.33 -51.43 12.00
CA LEU A 506 -35.76 -51.20 13.32
C LEU A 506 -36.71 -50.41 14.24
N ASN A 507 -37.49 -49.46 13.71
CA ASN A 507 -38.44 -48.70 14.51
C ASN A 507 -39.70 -49.50 14.93
N THR A 508 -40.02 -50.60 14.25
CA THR A 508 -41.16 -51.46 14.60
C THR A 508 -40.79 -52.61 15.55
N LEU A 509 -39.49 -52.88 15.73
CA LEU A 509 -38.97 -53.91 16.63
C LEU A 509 -39.16 -53.53 18.10
N LYS A 510 -39.70 -54.48 18.87
CA LYS A 510 -39.88 -54.39 20.32
C LYS A 510 -38.88 -55.28 21.04
N GLU A 511 -38.60 -54.93 22.28
CA GLU A 511 -37.76 -55.75 23.15
C GLU A 511 -38.40 -57.13 23.34
N GLY A 512 -37.64 -58.20 23.10
CA GLY A 512 -38.09 -59.58 23.19
C GLY A 512 -38.60 -60.21 21.90
N ASP A 513 -38.68 -59.45 20.79
CA ASP A 513 -39.08 -59.99 19.48
C ASP A 513 -38.08 -61.03 18.97
N VAL A 514 -38.58 -62.05 18.28
CA VAL A 514 -37.77 -63.08 17.62
C VAL A 514 -37.51 -62.66 16.19
N VAL A 515 -36.24 -62.55 15.80
CA VAL A 515 -35.83 -62.13 14.46
C VAL A 515 -35.13 -63.27 13.72
N LYS A 516 -35.26 -63.31 12.39
CA LYS A 516 -34.53 -64.27 11.55
C LYS A 516 -33.26 -63.60 11.01
N LYS A 517 -32.12 -64.27 11.19
CA LYS A 517 -30.83 -63.81 10.64
C LYS A 517 -30.87 -63.90 9.12
N LYS A 518 -30.75 -62.77 8.44
CA LYS A 518 -30.46 -62.74 7.01
C LYS A 518 -28.95 -62.91 6.81
N ALA A 519 -28.55 -63.78 5.86
CA ALA A 519 -27.14 -63.92 5.52
C ALA A 519 -26.61 -62.57 4.99
N PRO A 520 -25.40 -62.14 5.36
CA PRO A 520 -24.85 -60.88 4.88
C PRO A 520 -24.65 -60.96 3.36
N ASP A 521 -25.21 -59.99 2.62
CA ASP A 521 -24.87 -59.81 1.21
C ASP A 521 -23.37 -59.54 1.11
N LYS A 522 -22.68 -60.27 0.22
CA LYS A 522 -21.26 -60.05 -0.05
C LYS A 522 -21.09 -58.62 -0.59
N PRO A 523 -20.13 -57.82 -0.08
CA PRO A 523 -19.92 -56.48 -0.61
C PRO A 523 -19.32 -56.59 -2.02
N GLY A 524 -20.06 -56.20 -3.05
CA GLY A 524 -19.51 -56.02 -4.40
C GLY A 524 -20.40 -56.25 -5.62
N GLU A 525 -21.69 -56.60 -5.50
CA GLU A 525 -22.56 -56.78 -6.66
C GLU A 525 -23.55 -55.62 -6.79
N LYS A 526 -23.27 -54.70 -7.73
CA LYS A 526 -24.22 -53.64 -8.12
C LYS A 526 -25.45 -54.30 -8.78
N PRO A 527 -26.69 -53.89 -8.46
CA PRO A 527 -27.83 -54.22 -9.28
C PRO A 527 -27.73 -53.46 -10.61
N SER A 528 -27.93 -54.20 -11.70
CA SER A 528 -27.92 -53.73 -13.11
C SER A 528 -28.92 -52.64 -13.41
#